data_AF-A0A948V8U4-F1
#
_entry.id   AF-A0A948V8U4-F1
#
_cell.length_a   1.000
_cell.length_b   1.000
_cell.length_c   1.000
_cell.angle_alpha   90.00
_cell.angle_beta   90.00
_cell.angle_gamma   90.00
#
_symmetry.space_group_name_H-M   'P 1'
#
loop_
_entity.id
_entity.type
_entity.pdbx_description
1 polymer ?
#
loop_
_entity_poly.entity_id
_entity_poly.type
_entity_poly.pdbx_seq_one_letter_code
_entity_poly.pdbx_strand_id
1 'polypeptide(L)'
;MNHEDWIRQELEPLSKALGFQYVPKEEIEGRLNRLRDAMKETGMEALLVIQKIDYYYLSGTAQDSLLFVPLEGKPLLMVKRELE
;
A
#
# COMPACT_ATOMS: atom_id res chain seq x y z
N MET A 1 -14.36 13.09 19.14
CA MET A 1 -13.50 11.98 18.68
C MET A 1 -12.46 12.56 17.75
N ASN A 2 -11.17 12.23 17.92
CA ASN A 2 -10.16 12.70 16.98
C ASN A 2 -10.25 11.91 15.66
N HIS A 3 -9.57 12.36 14.61
CA HIS A 3 -9.65 11.72 13.29
C HIS A 3 -9.14 10.27 13.31
N GLU A 4 -8.10 9.98 14.09
CA GLU A 4 -7.50 8.65 14.19
C GLU A 4 -8.44 7.64 14.90
N ASP A 5 -9.09 8.08 15.96
CA ASP A 5 -10.09 7.33 16.70
C ASP A 5 -11.29 7.00 15.81
N TRP A 6 -11.76 7.97 15.00
CA TRP A 6 -12.85 7.76 14.06
C TRP A 6 -12.50 6.71 13.00
N ILE A 7 -11.30 6.78 12.43
CA ILE A 7 -10.84 5.78 11.45
C ILE A 7 -10.85 4.38 12.06
N ARG A 8 -10.30 4.23 13.28
CA ARG A 8 -10.13 2.92 13.91
C ARG A 8 -11.45 2.32 14.40
N GLN A 9 -12.40 3.14 14.83
CA GLN A 9 -13.63 2.66 15.48
C GLN A 9 -14.83 2.60 14.53
N GLU A 10 -14.94 3.53 13.58
CA GLU A 10 -16.17 3.71 12.78
C GLU A 10 -15.96 3.39 11.30
N LEU A 11 -14.81 3.76 10.72
CA LEU A 11 -14.61 3.64 9.27
C LEU A 11 -14.57 2.17 8.81
N GLU A 12 -13.85 1.30 9.52
CA GLU A 12 -13.70 -0.11 9.12
C GLU A 12 -15.03 -0.89 9.23
N PRO A 13 -15.83 -0.79 10.31
CA PRO A 13 -17.15 -1.42 10.36
C PRO A 13 -18.10 -0.87 9.28
N LEU A 14 -18.10 0.46 9.08
CA LEU A 14 -18.97 1.11 8.11
C LEU A 14 -18.64 0.68 6.68
N SER A 15 -17.36 0.65 6.30
CA SER A 15 -16.94 0.25 4.96
C SER A 15 -17.32 -1.20 4.67
N LYS A 16 -17.14 -2.11 5.64
CA LYS A 16 -17.57 -3.50 5.54
C LYS A 16 -19.09 -3.63 5.39
N ALA A 17 -19.87 -2.86 6.16
CA ALA A 17 -21.34 -2.84 6.06
C ALA A 17 -21.82 -2.31 4.69
N LEU A 18 -21.09 -1.38 4.09
CA LEU A 18 -21.33 -0.86 2.74
C LEU A 18 -20.83 -1.79 1.62
N GLY A 19 -20.29 -2.97 1.97
CA GLY A 19 -19.84 -3.98 1.00
C GLY A 19 -18.44 -3.75 0.44
N PHE A 20 -17.62 -2.90 1.07
CA PHE A 20 -16.27 -2.65 0.61
C PHE A 20 -15.41 -3.90 0.88
N GLN A 21 -14.60 -4.27 -0.10
CA GLN A 21 -13.66 -5.37 0.00
C GLN A 21 -12.24 -4.83 0.03
N TYR A 22 -11.54 -5.09 1.12
CA TYR A 22 -10.12 -4.78 1.23
C TYR A 22 -9.30 -5.93 0.65
N VAL A 23 -8.20 -5.58 -0.01
CA VAL A 23 -7.20 -6.59 -0.39
C VAL A 23 -6.63 -7.20 0.89
N PRO A 24 -6.66 -8.53 1.07
CA PRO A 24 -6.08 -9.17 2.24
C PRO A 24 -4.62 -8.79 2.42
N LYS A 25 -4.20 -8.63 3.66
CA LYS A 25 -2.82 -8.26 4.00
C LYS A 25 -1.84 -9.30 3.46
N GLU A 26 -2.18 -10.57 3.60
CA GLU A 26 -1.38 -11.71 3.16
C GLU A 26 -1.18 -11.70 1.65
N GLU A 27 -2.17 -11.23 0.90
CA GLU A 27 -2.07 -11.09 -0.55
C GLU A 27 -1.10 -9.97 -0.94
N ILE A 28 -1.16 -8.82 -0.26
CA ILE A 28 -0.19 -7.73 -0.46
C ILE A 28 1.24 -8.18 -0.12
N GLU A 29 1.42 -8.87 1.01
CA GLU A 29 2.72 -9.44 1.40
C GLU A 29 3.23 -10.45 0.36
N GLY A 30 2.36 -11.31 -0.17
CA GLY A 30 2.71 -12.25 -1.23
C GLY A 30 3.10 -11.58 -2.56
N ARG A 31 2.45 -10.46 -2.93
CA ARG A 31 2.82 -9.66 -4.10
C ARG A 31 4.20 -9.00 -3.92
N LEU A 32 4.46 -8.44 -2.74
CA LEU A 32 5.75 -7.82 -2.41
C LEU A 32 6.89 -8.85 -2.37
N ASN A 33 6.64 -10.05 -1.85
CA ASN A 33 7.65 -11.11 -1.83
C ASN A 33 8.05 -11.54 -3.25
N ARG A 34 7.07 -11.80 -4.13
CA ARG A 34 7.35 -12.13 -5.54
C ARG A 34 8.09 -11.01 -6.27
N LEU A 35 7.76 -9.75 -5.98
CA LEU A 35 8.48 -8.61 -6.52
C LEU A 35 9.95 -8.62 -6.05
N ARG A 36 10.19 -8.86 -4.75
CA ARG A 36 11.55 -8.91 -4.20
C ARG A 36 12.38 -10.07 -4.74
N ASP A 37 11.76 -11.22 -4.98
CA ASP A 37 12.44 -12.34 -5.62
C ASP A 37 12.95 -11.94 -7.02
N ALA A 38 12.10 -11.31 -7.83
CA ALA A 38 12.48 -10.79 -9.14
C ALA A 38 13.54 -9.66 -9.04
N MET A 39 13.44 -8.78 -8.04
CA MET A 39 14.45 -7.75 -7.77
C MET A 39 15.82 -8.38 -7.47
N LYS A 40 15.85 -9.42 -6.63
CA LYS A 40 17.07 -10.13 -6.25
C LYS A 40 17.73 -10.80 -7.46
N GLU A 41 16.93 -11.44 -8.32
CA GLU A 41 17.42 -12.08 -9.55
C GLU A 41 18.05 -11.09 -10.54
N THR A 42 17.55 -9.85 -10.56
CA THR A 42 18.03 -8.78 -11.44
C THR A 42 19.11 -7.89 -10.82
N GLY A 43 19.46 -8.12 -9.55
CA GLY A 43 20.40 -7.27 -8.81
C GLY A 43 19.84 -5.87 -8.49
N MET A 44 18.52 -5.71 -8.48
CA MET A 44 17.87 -4.43 -8.17
C MET A 44 17.71 -4.25 -6.66
N GLU A 45 18.27 -3.16 -6.12
CA GLU A 45 18.25 -2.89 -4.68
C GLU A 45 16.97 -2.20 -4.19
N ALA A 46 16.27 -1.49 -5.08
CA ALA A 46 15.02 -0.80 -4.76
C ALA A 46 14.17 -0.54 -6.00
N LEU A 47 12.86 -0.38 -5.78
CA LEU A 47 11.90 0.05 -6.79
C LEU A 47 11.15 1.29 -6.29
N LEU A 48 11.03 2.31 -7.14
CA LEU A 48 10.12 3.43 -6.95
C LEU A 48 8.94 3.29 -7.92
N VAL A 49 7.75 3.07 -7.37
CA VAL A 49 6.53 2.83 -8.11
C VAL A 49 5.72 4.12 -8.17
N ILE A 50 5.52 4.62 -9.38
CA ILE A 50 4.89 5.92 -9.66
C ILE A 50 3.49 5.73 -10.27
N GLN A 51 3.27 4.64 -11.00
CA GLN A 51 1.98 4.39 -11.65
C GLN A 51 0.92 3.96 -10.64
N LYS A 52 -0.26 4.58 -10.74
CA LYS A 52 -1.37 4.37 -9.81
C LYS A 52 -1.85 2.93 -9.68
N ILE A 53 -1.93 2.23 -10.81
CA ILE A 53 -2.37 0.84 -10.84
C ILE A 53 -1.33 -0.05 -10.14
N ASP A 54 -0.04 0.22 -10.37
CA ASP A 54 1.04 -0.60 -9.83
C ASP A 54 1.20 -0.42 -8.32
N TYR A 55 1.21 0.82 -7.81
CA TYR A 55 1.27 1.00 -6.37
C TYR A 55 -0.02 0.55 -5.70
N TYR A 56 -1.19 0.66 -6.36
CA TYR A 56 -2.43 0.07 -5.83
C TYR A 56 -2.31 -1.45 -5.71
N TYR A 57 -1.77 -2.12 -6.73
CA TYR A 57 -1.54 -3.56 -6.69
C TYR A 57 -0.58 -3.96 -5.56
N LEU A 58 0.45 -3.16 -5.30
CA LEU A 58 1.48 -3.48 -4.29
C LEU A 58 1.18 -2.95 -2.88
N SER A 59 0.21 -2.04 -2.70
CA SER A 59 -0.10 -1.42 -1.40
C SER A 59 -1.56 -1.53 -0.97
N GLY A 60 -2.48 -1.86 -1.89
CA GLY A 60 -3.91 -1.94 -1.62
C GLY A 60 -4.64 -0.58 -1.53
N THR A 61 -3.97 0.54 -1.79
CA THR A 61 -4.58 1.88 -1.74
C THR A 61 -4.39 2.66 -3.03
N ALA A 62 -5.42 3.43 -3.40
CA ALA A 62 -5.46 4.27 -4.58
C ALA A 62 -5.24 5.76 -4.27
N GLN A 63 -4.78 6.09 -3.05
CA GLN A 63 -4.36 7.44 -2.68
C GLN A 63 -3.29 7.95 -3.64
N ASP A 64 -3.26 9.26 -3.91
CA ASP A 64 -2.18 9.84 -4.72
C ASP A 64 -0.87 9.76 -3.93
N SER A 65 0.02 8.88 -4.39
CA SER A 65 1.19 8.49 -3.62
C SER A 65 2.32 8.00 -4.51
N LEU A 66 3.49 7.86 -3.89
CA LEU A 66 4.64 7.13 -4.43
C LEU A 66 4.92 5.96 -3.50
N LEU A 67 5.15 4.77 -4.05
CA LEU A 67 5.53 3.60 -3.25
C LEU A 67 7.02 3.30 -3.48
N PHE A 68 7.80 3.35 -2.41
CA PHE A 68 9.18 2.90 -2.38
C PHE A 68 9.24 1.48 -1.80
N VAL A 69 9.78 0.53 -2.58
CA VAL A 69 9.99 -0.86 -2.15
C VAL A 69 11.48 -1.16 -2.15
N PRO A 70 12.14 -1.21 -0.99
CA PRO A 70 13.51 -1.67 -0.91
C PRO A 70 13.57 -3.21 -0.97
N LEU A 71 14.67 -3.74 -1.48
CA LEU A 71 14.96 -5.18 -1.48
C LEU A 71 14.89 -5.74 -0.05
N GLU A 72 15.45 -5.02 0.91
CA GLU A 72 15.43 -5.35 2.34
C GLU A 72 14.70 -4.28 3.16
N GLY A 73 13.96 -4.69 4.20
CA GLY A 73 13.22 -3.77 5.08
C GLY A 73 11.75 -3.58 4.71
N LYS A 74 11.12 -2.52 5.22
CA LYS A 74 9.68 -2.26 5.00
C LYS A 74 9.46 -1.33 3.81
N PRO A 75 8.46 -1.58 2.95
CA PRO A 75 8.02 -0.60 1.96
C PRO A 75 7.58 0.71 2.62
N LEU A 76 7.77 1.82 1.92
CA LEU A 76 7.33 3.15 2.34
C LEU A 76 6.34 3.71 1.31
N LEU A 77 5.12 3.96 1.74
CA LEU A 77 4.12 4.67 0.95
C LEU A 77 4.14 6.15 1.32
N MET A 78 4.54 7.00 0.37
CA MET A 78 4.59 8.45 0.53
C MET A 78 3.32 9.05 -0.08
N VAL A 79 2.35 9.35 0.78
CA VAL A 79 1.08 9.96 0.35
C VAL A 79 1.29 11.45 0.14
N LYS A 80 0.89 11.97 -1.03
CA LYS A 80 0.95 13.40 -1.30
C LYS A 80 -0.13 14.09 -0.50
N ARG A 81 0.28 15.07 0.32
CA ARG A 81 -0.66 15.92 1.01
C ARG A 81 -1.22 16.93 0.00
N GLU A 82 -2.54 17.00 -0.09
CA GLU A 82 -3.20 18.13 -0.73
C GLU A 82 -2.97 19.36 0.15
N LEU A 83 -2.27 20.36 -0.41
CA LEU A 83 -2.06 21.66 0.23
C LEU A 83 -3.09 22.61 -0.38
N GLU A 84 -4.20 22.78 0.33
CA GLU A 84 -5.12 23.92 0.18
C GLU A 84 -4.98 24.86 1.37
#